data_AF-A0A6A4T4H4-F1
#
_entry.id   AF-A0A6A4T4H4-F1
#
_cell.length_a   1.000
_cell.length_b   1.000
_cell.length_c   1.000
_cell.angle_alpha   90.00
_cell.angle_beta   90.00
_cell.angle_gamma   90.00
#
_symmetry.space_group_name_H-M   'P 1'
#
loop_
_entity.id
_entity.type
_entity.pdbx_description
1 polymer ?
#
loop_
_entity_poly.entity_id
_entity_poly.type
_entity_poly.pdbx_seq_one_letter_code
_entity_poly.pdbx_strand_id
1 'polypeptide(L)'
;MAANEEANENVIVKMSECFTEQAGQVTADVATLLGEQKVDAILCVAGGWAGGKCSSKGMVGYGMAKAAVHQLCQSLAAENSGMPSGAAAVAILPVTLDTPMNRKFMPDADFGSWTPLEFIAETFFNWATGVNRPASGSLMQLLTSGGETQAVAAQ
;
A
#
# COMPACT_ATOMS: atom_id res chain seq x y z
N MET A 1 -7.04 5.57 17.71
CA MET A 1 -7.69 4.76 16.65
C MET A 1 -8.44 3.62 17.31
N ALA A 2 -9.36 2.95 16.60
CA ALA A 2 -10.09 1.79 17.12
C ALA A 2 -9.48 0.49 16.59
N ALA A 3 -9.63 -0.60 17.34
CA ALA A 3 -9.24 -1.94 16.88
C ALA A 3 -10.15 -2.38 15.73
N ASN A 4 -9.59 -3.14 14.79
CA ASN A 4 -10.35 -3.90 13.81
C ASN A 4 -10.65 -5.30 14.37
N GLU A 5 -11.92 -5.60 14.61
CA GLU A 5 -12.37 -6.89 15.15
C GLU A 5 -12.20 -8.05 14.17
N GLU A 6 -12.10 -7.76 12.87
CA GLU A 6 -11.86 -8.77 11.83
C GLU A 6 -10.36 -9.08 11.64
N ALA A 7 -9.47 -8.25 12.21
CA ALA A 7 -8.04 -8.47 12.09
C ALA A 7 -7.59 -9.57 13.05
N ASN A 8 -6.68 -10.44 12.59
CA ASN A 8 -6.05 -11.44 13.46
C ASN A 8 -5.30 -10.79 14.63
N GLU A 9 -4.64 -9.66 14.36
CA GLU A 9 -3.87 -8.90 15.34
C GLU A 9 -3.99 -7.39 15.05
N ASN A 10 -3.86 -6.57 16.08
CA ASN A 10 -3.99 -5.11 15.98
C ASN A 10 -2.76 -4.42 16.59
N VAL A 11 -2.16 -3.50 15.83
CA VAL A 11 -1.15 -2.53 16.33
C VAL A 11 -1.77 -1.14 16.27
N ILE A 12 -2.04 -0.54 17.43
CA ILE A 12 -2.83 0.69 17.53
C ILE A 12 -2.00 1.80 18.14
N VAL A 13 -1.67 2.83 17.36
CA VAL A 13 -0.94 4.01 17.87
C VAL A 13 -1.88 5.03 18.51
N LYS A 14 -1.36 5.76 19.51
CA LYS A 14 -2.06 6.88 20.13
C LYS A 14 -1.78 8.16 19.36
N MET A 15 -2.85 8.81 18.90
CA MET A 15 -2.73 10.05 18.11
C MET A 15 -2.16 11.24 18.89
N SER A 16 -2.10 11.15 20.22
CA SER A 16 -1.53 12.17 21.10
C SER A 16 0.00 12.09 21.23
N GLU A 17 0.61 10.97 20.84
CA GLU A 17 2.05 10.74 20.94
C GLU A 17 2.77 11.30 19.71
N CYS A 18 4.04 11.69 19.85
CA CYS A 18 4.84 12.15 18.72
C CYS A 18 5.24 10.99 17.79
N PHE A 19 5.65 11.28 16.55
CA PHE A 19 5.94 10.23 15.57
C PHE A 19 7.05 9.27 15.99
N THR A 20 8.04 9.72 16.77
CA THR A 20 9.10 8.84 17.28
C THR A 20 8.59 7.87 18.33
N GLU A 21 7.67 8.31 19.20
CA GLU A 21 7.02 7.44 20.18
C GLU A 21 6.11 6.43 19.48
N GLN A 22 5.29 6.88 18.52
CA GLN A 22 4.46 6.01 17.71
C GLN A 22 5.30 4.96 16.96
N ALA A 23 6.44 5.38 16.37
CA ALA A 23 7.34 4.46 15.68
C ALA A 23 7.96 3.41 16.63
N GLY A 24 8.35 3.84 17.83
CA GLY A 24 8.84 2.93 18.87
C GLY A 24 7.78 1.90 19.27
N GLN A 25 6.55 2.35 19.50
CA GLN A 25 5.41 1.49 19.84
C GLN A 25 5.12 0.48 18.73
N VAL A 26 4.98 0.93 17.48
CA VAL A 26 4.74 0.04 16.33
C VAL A 26 5.84 -1.01 16.21
N THR A 27 7.10 -0.60 16.37
CA THR A 27 8.24 -1.52 16.28
C THR A 27 8.18 -2.59 17.38
N ALA A 28 7.88 -2.19 18.62
CA ALA A 28 7.79 -3.11 19.75
C ALA A 28 6.61 -4.08 19.62
N ASP A 29 5.45 -3.59 19.20
CA ASP A 29 4.25 -4.42 19.05
C ASP A 29 4.42 -5.41 17.90
N VAL A 30 4.92 -4.95 16.74
CA VAL A 30 5.18 -5.84 15.60
C VAL A 30 6.23 -6.89 15.97
N ALA A 31 7.29 -6.52 16.70
CA ALA A 31 8.28 -7.49 17.19
C ALA A 31 7.65 -8.52 18.13
N THR A 32 6.73 -8.10 19.00
CA THR A 32 6.02 -8.99 19.93
C THR A 32 5.12 -9.97 19.17
N LEU A 33 4.37 -9.47 18.19
CA LEU A 33 3.46 -10.28 17.37
C LEU A 33 4.20 -11.30 16.49
N LEU A 34 5.33 -10.90 15.91
CA LEU A 34 6.15 -11.78 15.08
C LEU A 34 6.95 -12.80 15.91
N GLY A 35 7.32 -12.46 17.15
CA GLY A 35 8.21 -13.27 17.98
C GLY A 35 9.56 -13.48 17.27
N GLU A 36 9.90 -14.75 17.00
CA GLU A 36 11.11 -15.12 16.26
C GLU A 36 10.94 -15.08 14.73
N GLN A 37 9.69 -15.01 14.25
CA GLN A 37 9.39 -14.99 12.82
C GLN A 37 9.79 -13.66 12.20
N LYS A 38 10.04 -13.68 10.89
CA LYS A 38 10.30 -12.48 10.10
C LYS A 38 9.11 -12.21 9.18
N VAL A 39 8.99 -10.97 8.70
CA VAL A 39 8.00 -10.63 7.70
C VAL A 39 8.36 -11.25 6.36
N ASP A 40 7.38 -11.86 5.69
CA ASP A 40 7.55 -12.40 4.33
C ASP A 40 7.28 -11.36 3.24
N ALA A 41 6.52 -10.31 3.55
CA ALA A 41 6.21 -9.25 2.61
C ALA A 41 5.88 -7.93 3.29
N ILE A 42 6.24 -6.83 2.62
CA ILE A 42 5.74 -5.49 2.87
C ILE A 42 4.93 -5.10 1.64
N LEU A 43 3.62 -4.95 1.81
CA LEU A 43 2.69 -4.55 0.76
C LEU A 43 2.21 -3.13 1.04
N CYS A 44 2.59 -2.18 0.19
CA CYS A 44 2.27 -0.76 0.38
C CYS A 44 1.24 -0.25 -0.62
N VAL A 45 0.31 0.59 -0.16
CA VAL A 45 -0.58 1.35 -1.05
C VAL A 45 0.02 2.73 -1.27
N ALA A 46 0.86 2.85 -2.31
CA ALA A 46 1.57 4.08 -2.59
C ALA A 46 0.66 5.13 -3.23
N GLY A 47 -0.19 4.78 -4.20
CA GLY A 47 -0.99 5.77 -4.95
C GLY A 47 -0.12 6.79 -5.72
N GLY A 48 -0.73 7.66 -6.53
CA GLY A 48 -0.04 8.78 -7.18
C GLY A 48 0.57 8.53 -8.57
N TRP A 49 0.98 7.32 -8.93
CA TRP A 49 1.49 7.10 -10.30
C TRP A 49 0.39 7.08 -11.37
N ALA A 50 -0.81 6.62 -11.02
CA ALA A 50 -1.88 6.47 -12.00
C ALA A 50 -2.86 7.67 -12.04
N GLY A 51 -2.90 8.52 -11.01
CA GLY A 51 -3.86 9.64 -10.91
C GLY A 51 -3.30 11.02 -10.53
N GLY A 52 -2.02 11.15 -10.12
CA GLY A 52 -1.50 12.45 -9.64
C GLY A 52 0.02 12.50 -9.50
N LYS A 53 0.68 13.07 -10.50
CA LYS A 53 2.15 13.29 -10.51
C LYS A 53 2.49 14.58 -9.76
N CYS A 54 3.73 14.72 -9.27
CA CYS A 54 4.22 15.97 -8.67
C CYS A 54 4.00 17.21 -9.57
N SER A 55 3.92 17.00 -10.89
CA SER A 55 3.65 18.03 -11.88
C SER A 55 2.21 18.56 -11.87
N SER A 56 1.27 17.88 -11.22
CA SER A 56 -0.13 18.31 -11.15
C SER A 56 -0.29 19.48 -10.17
N LYS A 57 -0.77 20.62 -10.67
CA LYS A 57 -1.06 21.82 -9.84
C LYS A 57 -2.01 21.43 -8.69
N GLY A 58 -1.63 21.76 -7.45
CA GLY A 58 -2.40 21.44 -6.25
C GLY A 58 -2.08 20.08 -5.60
N MET A 59 -1.26 19.22 -6.23
CA MET A 59 -0.94 17.88 -5.74
C MET A 59 0.54 17.67 -5.41
N VAL A 60 1.34 18.74 -5.32
CA VAL A 60 2.81 18.65 -5.13
C VAL A 60 3.16 17.85 -3.88
N GLY A 61 2.59 18.19 -2.72
CA GLY A 61 2.89 17.49 -1.46
C GLY A 61 2.48 16.01 -1.49
N TYR A 62 1.31 15.72 -2.06
CA TYR A 62 0.84 14.35 -2.27
C TYR A 62 1.80 13.57 -3.19
N GLY A 63 2.14 14.14 -4.35
CA GLY A 63 3.05 13.53 -5.31
C GLY A 63 4.43 13.26 -4.72
N MET A 64 4.99 14.21 -3.96
CA MET A 64 6.28 14.05 -3.27
C MET A 64 6.23 12.89 -2.28
N ALA A 65 5.18 12.84 -1.44
CA ALA A 65 5.02 11.77 -0.47
C ALA A 65 4.93 10.40 -1.16
N LYS A 66 4.19 10.28 -2.26
CA LYS A 66 4.04 9.00 -2.96
C LYS A 66 5.28 8.60 -3.73
N ALA A 67 5.98 9.55 -4.36
CA ALA A 67 7.28 9.29 -4.97
C ALA A 67 8.31 8.78 -3.96
N ALA A 68 8.31 9.31 -2.73
CA ALA A 68 9.17 8.81 -1.65
C ALA A 68 8.84 7.35 -1.29
N VAL A 69 7.56 6.96 -1.27
CA VAL A 69 7.15 5.57 -1.04
C VAL A 69 7.60 4.66 -2.19
N HIS A 70 7.54 5.12 -3.44
CA HIS A 70 8.05 4.34 -4.59
C HIS A 70 9.55 4.06 -4.44
N GLN A 71 10.33 5.11 -4.15
CA GLN A 71 11.76 4.97 -3.94
C GLN A 71 12.06 4.07 -2.74
N LEU A 72 11.30 4.19 -1.65
CA LEU A 72 11.44 3.31 -0.49
C LEU A 72 11.22 1.84 -0.87
N CYS A 73 10.14 1.54 -1.60
CA CYS A 73 9.83 0.18 -2.06
C CYS A 73 10.99 -0.43 -2.88
N GLN A 74 11.57 0.35 -3.80
CA GLN A 74 12.72 -0.07 -4.58
C GLN A 74 13.99 -0.23 -3.74
N SER A 75 14.26 0.70 -2.82
CA SER A 75 15.41 0.62 -1.92
C SER A 75 15.34 -0.60 -0.99
N LEU A 76 14.13 -1.00 -0.55
CA LEU A 76 13.93 -2.21 0.25
C LEU A 76 14.25 -3.49 -0.54
N ALA A 77 14.16 -3.45 -1.86
CA ALA A 77 14.51 -4.58 -2.72
C ALA A 77 16.01 -4.70 -3.03
N ALA A 78 16.80 -3.66 -2.73
CA ALA A 78 18.23 -3.66 -2.97
C ALA A 78 18.95 -4.67 -2.06
N GLU A 79 20.13 -5.11 -2.49
CA GLU A 79 21.01 -5.92 -1.65
C GLU A 79 21.36 -5.16 -0.37
N ASN A 80 21.45 -5.89 0.75
CA ASN A 80 21.76 -5.33 2.08
C ASN A 80 20.77 -4.25 2.57
N SER A 81 19.54 -4.21 2.05
CA SER A 81 18.49 -3.28 2.51
C SER A 81 18.04 -3.49 3.96
N GLY A 82 18.41 -4.63 4.55
CA GLY A 82 17.92 -5.08 5.85
C GLY A 82 16.62 -5.90 5.78
N MET A 83 16.06 -6.11 4.59
CA MET A 83 14.94 -7.03 4.39
C MET A 83 15.37 -8.48 4.67
N PRO A 84 14.50 -9.30 5.29
CA PRO A 84 14.75 -10.73 5.46
C PRO A 84 14.95 -11.43 4.11
N SER A 85 15.77 -12.49 4.10
CA SER A 85 15.95 -13.31 2.90
C SER A 85 14.61 -13.92 2.48
N GLY A 86 14.27 -13.80 1.19
CA GLY A 86 13.01 -14.29 0.64
C GLY A 86 11.81 -13.35 0.83
N ALA A 87 11.96 -12.27 1.61
CA ALA A 87 10.90 -11.29 1.76
C ALA A 87 10.80 -10.37 0.54
N ALA A 88 9.61 -9.82 0.30
CA ALA A 88 9.36 -8.91 -0.82
C ALA A 88 8.78 -7.56 -0.35
N ALA A 89 9.25 -6.45 -0.92
CA ALA A 89 8.58 -5.15 -0.83
C ALA A 89 7.86 -4.88 -2.16
N VAL A 90 6.54 -4.71 -2.15
CA VAL A 90 5.77 -4.41 -3.37
C VAL A 90 4.82 -3.26 -3.08
N ALA A 91 4.72 -2.30 -4.01
CA ALA A 91 3.77 -1.21 -3.92
C ALA A 91 2.69 -1.35 -4.98
N ILE A 92 1.43 -1.10 -4.61
CA ILE A 92 0.35 -0.85 -5.57
C ILE A 92 0.12 0.65 -5.75
N LEU A 93 -0.23 1.02 -6.98
CA LEU A 93 -0.36 2.39 -7.44
C LEU A 93 -1.73 2.57 -8.10
N PRO A 94 -2.81 2.60 -7.30
CA PRO A 94 -4.15 2.82 -7.82
C PRO A 94 -4.34 4.23 -8.37
N VAL A 95 -5.30 4.38 -9.29
CA VAL A 95 -5.86 5.68 -9.71
C VAL A 95 -6.84 6.17 -8.64
N THR A 96 -8.06 5.62 -8.65
CA THR A 96 -9.14 5.93 -7.73
C THR A 96 -9.68 4.62 -7.20
N LEU A 97 -9.79 4.52 -5.88
CA LEU A 97 -10.41 3.37 -5.22
C LEU A 97 -11.90 3.60 -5.09
N ASP A 98 -12.67 2.54 -5.31
CA ASP A 98 -14.11 2.58 -5.12
C ASP A 98 -14.46 2.47 -3.63
N THR A 99 -14.49 3.63 -2.96
CA THR A 99 -14.82 3.71 -1.53
C THR A 99 -16.14 4.46 -1.33
N PRO A 100 -16.92 4.15 -0.27
CA PRO A 100 -18.14 4.89 0.06
C PRO A 100 -17.89 6.41 0.18
N MET A 101 -16.73 6.78 0.72
CA MET A 101 -16.32 8.16 0.85
C MET A 101 -16.09 8.83 -0.52
N ASN A 102 -15.35 8.17 -1.43
CA ASN A 102 -15.14 8.70 -2.77
C ASN A 102 -16.45 8.85 -3.54
N ARG A 103 -17.37 7.86 -3.47
CA ARG A 103 -18.70 7.94 -4.11
C ARG A 103 -19.51 9.12 -3.58
N LYS A 104 -19.47 9.36 -2.26
CA LYS A 104 -20.16 10.49 -1.63
C LYS A 104 -19.63 11.85 -2.12
N PHE A 105 -18.32 11.99 -2.29
CA PHE A 105 -17.70 13.26 -2.68
C PHE A 105 -17.62 13.48 -4.20
N MET A 106 -17.75 12.41 -4.99
CA MET A 106 -17.72 12.46 -6.46
C MET A 106 -18.91 11.66 -7.03
N PRO A 107 -20.16 12.08 -6.78
CA PRO A 107 -21.36 11.31 -7.14
C PRO A 107 -21.58 11.15 -8.64
N ASP A 108 -21.07 12.09 -9.45
CA ASP A 108 -21.24 12.11 -10.92
C ASP A 108 -20.03 11.52 -11.66
N ALA A 109 -19.08 10.92 -10.94
CA ALA A 109 -17.90 10.33 -11.56
C ALA A 109 -18.23 8.99 -12.28
N ASP A 110 -17.40 8.64 -13.26
CA ASP A 110 -17.46 7.32 -13.88
C ASP A 110 -16.88 6.25 -12.95
N PHE A 111 -17.75 5.59 -12.18
CA PHE A 111 -17.37 4.51 -11.28
C PHE A 111 -16.83 3.28 -12.03
N GLY A 112 -17.10 3.13 -13.34
CA GLY A 112 -16.50 2.09 -14.18
C GLY A 112 -14.99 2.22 -14.35
N SER A 113 -14.41 3.36 -13.95
CA SER A 113 -12.97 3.61 -13.91
C SER A 113 -12.34 3.45 -12.52
N TRP A 114 -13.12 3.10 -11.49
CA TRP A 114 -12.65 3.03 -10.11
C TRP A 114 -12.34 1.59 -9.71
N THR A 115 -11.22 1.40 -9.05
CA THR A 115 -10.74 0.07 -8.65
C THR A 115 -11.57 -0.47 -7.48
N PRO A 116 -12.26 -1.63 -7.63
CA PRO A 116 -12.97 -2.27 -6.54
C PRO A 116 -12.03 -2.66 -5.39
N LEU A 117 -12.50 -2.59 -4.15
CA LEU A 117 -11.69 -2.96 -2.99
C LEU A 117 -11.46 -4.46 -2.90
N GLU A 118 -12.40 -5.26 -3.42
CA GLU A 118 -12.35 -6.71 -3.50
C GLU A 118 -11.16 -7.17 -4.35
N PHE A 119 -10.91 -6.49 -5.48
CA PHE A 119 -9.75 -6.77 -6.33
C PHE A 119 -8.43 -6.58 -5.56
N ILE A 120 -8.34 -5.53 -4.72
CA ILE A 120 -7.14 -5.24 -3.92
C ILE A 120 -6.98 -6.31 -2.84
N ALA A 121 -8.06 -6.65 -2.14
CA ALA A 121 -8.04 -7.67 -1.10
C ALA A 121 -7.59 -9.02 -1.68
N GLU A 122 -8.16 -9.44 -2.81
CA GLU A 122 -7.77 -10.67 -3.51
C GLU A 122 -6.31 -10.62 -3.99
N THR A 123 -5.86 -9.49 -4.55
CA THR A 123 -4.47 -9.30 -4.96
C THR A 123 -3.51 -9.48 -3.80
N PHE A 124 -3.80 -8.85 -2.66
CA PHE A 124 -2.97 -8.96 -1.46
C PHE A 124 -3.00 -10.37 -0.86
N PHE A 125 -4.15 -11.02 -0.84
CA PHE A 125 -4.26 -12.40 -0.40
C PHE A 125 -3.41 -13.34 -1.26
N ASN A 126 -3.52 -13.24 -2.58
CA ASN A 126 -2.73 -14.02 -3.52
C ASN A 126 -1.23 -13.78 -3.30
N TRP A 127 -0.80 -12.52 -3.22
CA TRP A 127 0.60 -12.20 -3.01
C TRP A 127 1.09 -12.69 -1.65
N ALA A 128 0.34 -12.47 -0.56
CA ALA A 128 0.71 -12.94 0.77
C ALA A 128 0.87 -14.47 0.82
N THR A 129 0.03 -15.21 0.09
CA THR A 129 0.09 -16.69 -0.01
C THR A 129 1.04 -17.21 -1.09
N GLY A 130 1.81 -16.33 -1.75
CA GLY A 130 2.83 -16.70 -2.73
C GLY A 130 2.31 -16.93 -4.15
N VAL A 131 1.01 -16.70 -4.39
CA VAL A 131 0.38 -16.79 -5.70
C VAL A 131 0.64 -15.51 -6.49
N ASN A 132 1.35 -15.62 -7.62
CA ASN A 132 1.62 -14.52 -8.55
C ASN A 132 2.19 -13.25 -7.89
N ARG A 133 2.97 -13.40 -6.81
CA ARG A 133 3.62 -12.27 -6.13
C ARG A 133 4.68 -11.64 -7.08
N PRO A 134 4.63 -10.32 -7.33
CA PRO A 134 5.67 -9.63 -8.07
C PRO A 134 7.03 -9.71 -7.37
N ALA A 135 8.10 -9.49 -8.13
CA ALA A 135 9.44 -9.37 -7.56
C ALA A 135 9.51 -8.22 -6.55
N SER A 136 10.37 -8.35 -5.54
CA SER A 136 10.65 -7.25 -4.61
C SER A 136 11.07 -5.99 -5.38
N GLY A 137 10.57 -4.83 -4.96
CA GLY A 137 10.79 -3.53 -5.59
C GLY A 137 9.78 -3.19 -6.70
N SER A 138 8.86 -4.10 -7.01
CA SER A 138 7.86 -3.87 -8.04
C SER A 138 6.87 -2.78 -7.65
N LEU A 139 6.61 -1.89 -8.61
CA LEU A 139 5.58 -0.87 -8.55
C LEU A 139 4.44 -1.31 -9.47
N MET A 140 3.31 -1.73 -8.91
CA MET A 140 2.17 -2.28 -9.65
C MET A 140 1.06 -1.24 -9.82
N GLN A 141 0.86 -0.73 -11.03
CA GLN A 141 -0.28 0.14 -11.35
C GLN A 141 -1.57 -0.66 -11.36
N LEU A 142 -2.62 -0.14 -10.71
CA LEU A 142 -3.96 -0.69 -10.81
C LEU A 142 -4.76 0.18 -11.76
N LEU A 143 -5.05 -0.35 -12.95
CA LEU A 143 -5.78 0.33 -14.01
C LEU A 143 -7.17 -0.28 -14.11
N THR A 144 -8.21 0.54 -13.98
CA THR A 144 -9.60 0.08 -14.11
C THR A 144 -10.29 0.80 -15.27
N SER A 145 -10.93 0.05 -16.15
CA SER A 145 -11.71 0.57 -17.26
C SER A 145 -12.86 -0.37 -17.59
N GLY A 146 -14.06 0.16 -17.76
CA GLY A 146 -15.25 -0.65 -18.04
C GLY A 146 -15.60 -1.64 -16.93
N GLY A 147 -15.19 -1.37 -15.69
CA GLY A 147 -15.37 -2.28 -14.54
C GLY A 147 -14.33 -3.40 -14.43
N GLU A 148 -13.38 -3.49 -15.37
CA GLU A 148 -12.30 -4.48 -15.31
C GLU A 148 -11.01 -3.84 -14.79
N THR A 149 -10.39 -4.47 -13.79
CA THR A 149 -9.12 -4.02 -13.19
C THR A 149 -7.97 -4.92 -13.61
N GLN A 150 -6.83 -4.33 -13.94
CA GLN A 150 -5.58 -5.03 -14.19
C GLN A 150 -4.44 -4.44 -13.34
N ALA A 151 -3.58 -5.33 -12.84
CA ALA A 151 -2.33 -4.97 -12.18
C ALA A 151 -1.18 -5.08 -13.19
N VAL A 152 -0.55 -3.96 -13.52
CA VAL A 152 0.56 -3.90 -14.49
C VAL A 152 1.79 -3.28 -13.86
N ALA A 153 2.98 -3.81 -14.15
CA ALA A 153 4.22 -3.21 -13.65
C ALA A 153 4.41 -1.81 -14.27
N ALA A 154 4.68 -0.81 -13.42
CA ALA A 154 5.08 0.51 -13.84
C ALA A 154 6.49 0.43 -14.45
N GLN A 155 6.70 1.14 -15.55
CA GLN A 155 8.01 1.34 -16.17
C GLN A 155 8.81 2.44 -15.49
#